data_AF-A0AAP0MFV8-F1
#
_entry.id   AF-A0AAP0MFV8-F1
#
_cell.length_a   1.000
_cell.length_b   1.000
_cell.length_c   1.000
_cell.angle_alpha   90.00
_cell.angle_beta   90.00
_cell.angle_gamma   90.00
#
_symmetry.space_group_name_H-M   'P 1'
#
loop_
_entity.id
_entity.type
_entity.pdbx_description
1 polymer ?
#
loop_
_entity_poly.entity_id
_entity_poly.type
_entity_poly.pdbx_seq_one_letter_code
_entity_poly.pdbx_strand_id
1 'polypeptide(L)'
;MRLRLLLTYVQNGIEEPWQRIPSVIAIFAAEASLLLLDPSHDHYTSVSKLLMRSSRVNLKSIPLFHDFFSSSSVNVRKERLWMLRLLYAGLNLDDDAQIYIRNSVLEILMSFYASPLSDSESKELILLILKKSIKLHKMACYLVEHCGLFSWLSSLLSSFSGMLLGGEKMFLMAQLIVVVEVVNDVISSRNINEWLQRHALEQLVDFSSHLYKLLVGGMKLMRENVPLVNSILLILISTMKISQKRKMYQPHFTLSLESFFQICQAVDMYNTARSGANAELALKVILMSSPSIDIFRVNQVKLSSFLTWAISAALKSDSGQMYELRESHLHLRNMLEDAPFEESLTSKLLRWLVASVILGKLFGKLDIPGSKLSKSLYETLNSLFQDFGNKCVENNKSRFDCKEILAAAIFYLQQLLGLCCGGLPSVISALSLLLLSDVSESAGSAFKLGRRTSLASLWSRIHCPAEANPCWRWKCMENLIMYSGRDLIDIGYLKMLLHLG
;
A
#
# COMPACT_ATOMS: atom_id res chain seq x y z
N MET A 1 40.87 25.19 32.88
CA MET A 1 41.87 24.75 31.86
C MET A 1 41.25 23.87 30.77
N ARG A 2 40.52 22.80 31.09
CA ARG A 2 39.91 21.88 30.09
C ARG A 2 38.89 22.52 29.15
N LEU A 3 38.03 23.43 29.65
CA LEU A 3 37.11 24.19 28.81
C LEU A 3 37.84 25.06 27.77
N ARG A 4 38.96 25.70 28.16
CA ARG A 4 39.79 26.47 27.23
C ARG A 4 40.37 25.56 26.13
N LEU A 5 40.79 24.34 26.48
CA LEU A 5 41.25 23.36 25.49
C LEU A 5 40.13 22.97 24.52
N LEU A 6 38.90 22.75 25.00
CA LEU A 6 37.76 22.47 24.13
C LEU A 6 37.45 23.63 23.18
N LEU A 7 37.45 24.87 23.68
CA LEU A 7 37.21 26.05 22.85
C LEU A 7 38.31 26.22 21.79
N THR A 8 39.57 26.06 22.17
CA THR A 8 40.70 26.11 21.22
C THR A 8 40.63 24.95 20.22
N TYR A 9 40.23 23.75 20.64
CA TYR A 9 40.01 22.60 19.76
C TYR A 9 38.96 22.88 18.67
N VAL A 10 37.83 23.49 19.05
CA VAL A 10 36.77 23.89 18.10
C VAL A 10 37.23 25.04 17.22
N GLN A 11 37.84 26.08 17.80
CA GLN A 11 38.36 27.24 17.07
C GLN A 11 39.36 26.84 15.99
N ASN A 12 40.28 25.93 16.31
CA ASN A 12 41.28 25.44 15.36
C ASN A 12 40.71 24.59 14.22
N GLY A 13 39.44 24.16 14.31
CA GLY A 13 38.75 23.46 13.23
C GLY A 13 38.10 24.38 12.20
N ILE A 14 38.01 25.69 12.48
CA ILE A 14 37.46 26.70 11.57
C ILE A 14 38.56 27.07 10.58
N GLU A 15 38.39 26.70 9.31
CA GLU A 15 39.36 26.93 8.23
C GLU A 15 39.11 28.27 7.53
N GLU A 16 37.84 28.69 7.40
CA GLU A 16 37.44 29.88 6.67
C GLU A 16 36.63 30.86 7.54
N PRO A 17 36.72 32.18 7.30
CA PRO A 17 35.89 33.14 7.99
C PRO A 17 34.41 32.85 7.72
N TRP A 18 33.58 32.92 8.76
CA TRP A 18 32.13 32.63 8.70
C TRP A 18 31.79 31.18 8.33
N GLN A 19 32.74 30.24 8.42
CA GLN A 19 32.45 28.83 8.25
C GLN A 19 31.43 28.36 9.30
N ARG A 20 30.31 27.84 8.82
CA ARG A 20 29.28 27.27 9.68
C ARG A 20 29.81 26.00 10.36
N ILE A 21 29.69 25.95 11.68
CA ILE A 21 29.97 24.74 12.46
C ILE A 21 28.76 23.79 12.31
N PRO A 22 28.97 22.53 11.91
CA PRO A 22 27.90 21.54 11.82
C PRO A 22 27.21 21.29 13.16
N SER A 23 25.91 21.01 13.11
CA SER A 23 25.07 20.91 14.31
C SER A 23 25.59 19.84 15.29
N VAL A 24 25.98 18.66 14.78
CA VAL A 24 26.53 17.56 15.59
C VAL A 24 27.81 17.96 16.34
N ILE A 25 28.62 18.85 15.78
CA ILE A 25 29.86 19.30 16.40
C ILE A 25 29.59 20.37 17.44
N ALA A 26 28.66 21.29 17.16
CA ALA A 26 28.22 22.28 18.12
C ALA A 26 27.60 21.63 19.37
N ILE A 27 26.76 20.61 19.18
CA ILE A 27 26.13 19.86 20.27
C ILE A 27 27.18 19.02 21.02
N PHE A 28 28.10 18.37 20.31
CA PHE A 28 29.23 17.69 20.94
C PHE A 28 30.02 18.64 21.85
N ALA A 29 30.34 19.84 21.37
CA ALA A 29 31.07 20.82 22.17
C ALA A 29 30.26 21.29 23.38
N ALA A 30 28.95 21.50 23.22
CA ALA A 30 28.06 21.86 24.33
C ALA A 30 28.03 20.76 25.40
N GLU A 31 27.79 19.51 25.01
CA GLU A 31 27.77 18.37 25.94
C GLU A 31 29.15 18.12 26.57
N ALA A 32 30.21 18.12 25.76
CA ALA A 32 31.58 17.98 26.25
C ALA A 32 31.95 19.07 27.26
N SER A 33 31.43 20.29 27.12
CA SER A 33 31.69 21.36 28.07
C SER A 33 31.15 21.05 29.46
N LEU A 34 29.94 20.47 29.54
CA LEU A 34 29.32 20.05 30.80
C LEU A 34 30.03 18.82 31.36
N LEU A 35 30.33 17.83 30.51
CA LEU A 35 31.04 16.61 30.90
C LEU A 35 32.43 16.91 31.50
N LEU A 36 33.15 17.89 30.96
CA LEU A 36 34.48 18.27 31.42
C LEU A 36 34.49 19.01 32.76
N LEU A 37 33.32 19.43 33.27
CA LEU A 37 33.17 20.00 34.61
C LEU A 37 33.10 18.92 35.70
N ASP A 38 32.79 17.68 35.34
CA ASP A 38 32.65 16.56 36.26
C ASP A 38 33.66 15.43 35.94
N PRO A 39 34.79 15.35 36.67
CA PRO A 39 35.77 14.28 36.51
C PRO A 39 35.26 12.87 36.80
N SER A 40 34.13 12.74 37.52
CA SER A 40 33.54 11.44 37.85
C SER A 40 32.69 10.86 36.71
N HIS A 41 32.40 11.66 35.67
CA HIS A 41 31.56 11.24 34.56
C HIS A 41 32.22 10.15 33.70
N ASP A 42 31.43 9.14 33.30
CA ASP A 42 31.89 7.97 32.52
C ASP A 42 32.68 8.32 31.23
N HIS A 43 32.35 9.43 30.55
CA HIS A 43 32.96 9.85 29.29
C HIS A 43 34.08 10.88 29.44
N TYR A 44 34.34 11.35 30.67
CA TYR A 44 35.35 12.38 30.95
C TYR A 44 36.73 11.98 30.41
N THR A 45 37.12 10.74 30.64
CA THR A 45 38.42 10.21 30.20
C THR A 45 38.54 10.19 28.67
N SER A 46 37.49 9.76 27.97
CA SER A 46 37.50 9.67 26.51
C SER A 46 37.54 11.03 25.83
N VAL A 47 36.74 11.99 26.30
CA VAL A 47 36.74 13.38 25.79
C VAL A 47 38.08 14.05 26.12
N SER A 48 38.60 13.87 27.34
CA SER A 48 39.90 14.40 27.72
C SER A 48 41.02 13.84 26.84
N LYS A 49 41.02 12.54 26.56
CA LYS A 49 41.99 11.90 25.65
C LYS A 49 41.89 12.45 24.23
N LEU A 50 40.68 12.66 23.71
CA LEU A 50 40.47 13.28 22.39
C LEU A 50 41.13 14.66 22.31
N LEU A 51 40.86 15.52 23.29
CA LEU A 51 41.39 16.89 23.34
C LEU A 51 42.91 16.94 23.52
N MET A 52 43.51 15.93 24.16
CA MET A 52 44.96 15.83 24.26
C MET A 52 45.61 15.26 22.99
N ARG A 53 44.92 14.36 22.29
CA ARG A 53 45.42 13.71 21.07
C ARG A 53 45.30 14.60 19.85
N SER A 54 44.27 15.44 19.78
CA SER A 54 43.92 16.23 18.60
C SER A 54 43.90 17.71 18.95
N SER A 55 44.67 18.51 18.21
CA SER A 55 44.75 19.97 18.41
C SER A 55 43.61 20.74 17.73
N ARG A 56 42.87 20.10 16.81
CA ARG A 56 41.75 20.70 16.06
C ARG A 56 40.63 19.70 15.79
N VAL A 57 39.39 20.19 15.78
CA VAL A 57 38.22 19.39 15.38
C VAL A 57 38.19 19.19 13.87
N ASN A 58 37.88 17.97 13.43
CA ASN A 58 37.59 17.72 12.02
C ASN A 58 36.11 17.98 11.77
N LEU A 59 35.80 19.12 11.13
CA LEU A 59 34.41 19.53 10.85
C LEU A 59 33.65 18.59 9.91
N LYS A 60 34.32 17.61 9.29
CA LYS A 60 33.74 16.66 8.35
C LYS A 60 33.55 15.26 8.94
N SER A 61 33.74 15.09 10.25
CA SER A 61 33.58 13.81 10.96
C SER A 61 32.94 14.02 12.32
N ILE A 62 32.23 12.98 12.81
CA ILE A 62 31.60 13.01 14.12
C ILE A 62 32.63 12.60 15.17
N PRO A 63 32.96 13.46 16.16
CA PRO A 63 33.96 13.13 17.18
C PRO A 63 33.60 11.85 17.95
N LEU A 64 34.60 11.03 18.25
CA LEU A 64 34.49 9.78 19.04
C LEU A 64 33.55 8.69 18.47
N PHE A 65 32.91 8.90 17.31
CA PHE A 65 31.92 7.97 16.79
C PHE A 65 32.47 6.55 16.58
N HIS A 66 33.54 6.43 15.78
CA HIS A 66 34.17 5.12 15.56
C HIS A 66 34.78 4.58 16.86
N ASP A 67 35.44 5.42 17.65
CA ASP A 67 36.06 5.01 18.91
C ASP A 67 35.03 4.33 19.85
N PHE A 68 33.82 4.89 19.96
CA PHE A 68 32.78 4.39 20.86
C PHE A 68 32.04 3.17 20.29
N PHE A 69 31.85 3.10 18.98
CA PHE A 69 31.22 1.93 18.35
C PHE A 69 32.15 0.71 18.27
N SER A 70 33.46 0.93 18.09
CA SER A 70 34.48 -0.14 18.13
C SER A 70 35.01 -0.43 19.54
N SER A 71 34.54 0.29 20.56
CA SER A 71 34.99 0.13 21.94
C SER A 71 34.68 -1.26 22.49
N SER A 72 35.64 -1.84 23.21
CA SER A 72 35.46 -3.04 24.04
C SER A 72 35.53 -2.70 25.53
N SER A 73 35.25 -1.45 25.90
CA SER A 73 35.31 -0.99 27.29
C SER A 73 34.16 -1.56 28.14
N VAL A 74 34.33 -1.58 29.46
CA VAL A 74 33.25 -1.94 30.40
C VAL A 74 32.05 -0.98 30.27
N ASN A 75 32.30 0.25 29.81
CA ASN A 75 31.30 1.31 29.65
C ASN A 75 30.71 1.38 28.22
N VAL A 76 30.98 0.40 27.37
CA VAL A 76 30.58 0.40 25.95
C VAL A 76 29.10 0.71 25.73
N ARG A 77 28.21 0.25 26.62
CA ARG A 77 26.77 0.55 26.54
C ARG A 77 26.49 2.04 26.70
N LYS A 78 27.08 2.67 27.72
CA LYS A 78 26.93 4.11 27.95
C LYS A 78 27.55 4.92 26.82
N GLU A 79 28.71 4.49 26.32
CA GLU A 79 29.41 5.12 25.20
C GLU A 79 28.55 5.14 23.93
N ARG A 80 27.99 3.98 23.55
CA ARG A 80 27.09 3.87 22.39
C ARG A 80 25.81 4.67 22.58
N LEU A 81 25.21 4.62 23.77
CA LEU A 81 23.99 5.37 24.07
C LEU A 81 24.21 6.88 23.97
N TRP A 82 25.33 7.38 24.50
CA TRP A 82 25.70 8.79 24.39
C TRP A 82 25.91 9.20 22.92
N MET A 83 26.61 8.37 22.13
CA MET A 83 26.73 8.62 20.68
C MET A 83 25.37 8.65 20.00
N LEU A 84 24.48 7.70 20.26
CA LEU A 84 23.15 7.67 19.64
C LEU A 84 22.36 8.95 19.94
N ARG A 85 22.40 9.43 21.19
CA ARG A 85 21.75 10.69 21.58
C ARG A 85 22.37 11.89 20.87
N LEU A 86 23.70 11.95 20.79
CA LEU A 86 24.43 12.98 20.04
C LEU A 86 24.06 12.96 18.56
N LEU A 87 23.96 11.78 17.94
CA LEU A 87 23.58 11.62 16.54
C LEU A 87 22.14 12.07 16.28
N TYR A 88 21.21 11.71 17.16
CA TYR A 88 19.82 12.16 17.08
C TYR A 88 19.70 13.67 17.22
N ALA A 89 20.40 14.27 18.19
CA ALA A 89 20.37 15.72 18.40
C ALA A 89 21.10 16.49 17.28
N GLY A 90 22.17 15.91 16.72
CA GLY A 90 23.06 16.51 15.73
C GLY A 90 22.55 16.54 14.29
N LEU A 91 21.60 15.69 13.91
CA LEU A 91 21.09 15.64 12.54
C LEU A 91 19.90 16.60 12.38
N ASN A 92 20.13 17.88 12.08
CA ASN A 92 19.07 18.90 12.03
C ASN A 92 18.83 19.50 10.65
N LEU A 93 19.87 19.64 9.84
CA LEU A 93 19.80 20.32 8.54
C LEU A 93 20.35 19.42 7.43
N ASP A 94 19.92 19.65 6.18
CA ASP A 94 20.41 18.89 5.01
C ASP A 94 21.93 19.03 4.80
N ASP A 95 22.54 20.10 5.29
CA ASP A 95 24.00 20.27 5.25
C ASP A 95 24.72 19.34 6.25
N ASP A 96 24.07 19.00 7.37
CA ASP A 96 24.61 18.05 8.34
C ASP A 96 24.59 16.62 7.75
N ALA A 97 23.68 16.33 6.81
CA ALA A 97 23.54 15.01 6.19
C ALA A 97 24.84 14.53 5.54
N GLN A 98 25.61 15.42 4.92
CA GLN A 98 26.85 15.04 4.23
C GLN A 98 27.88 14.41 5.18
N ILE A 99 27.91 14.85 6.45
CA ILE A 99 28.81 14.30 7.46
C ILE A 99 28.40 12.87 7.80
N TYR A 100 27.10 12.62 7.98
CA TYR A 100 26.58 11.31 8.31
C TYR A 100 26.78 10.31 7.17
N ILE A 101 26.56 10.75 5.92
CA ILE A 101 26.80 9.98 4.70
C ILE A 101 28.29 9.62 4.59
N ARG A 102 29.18 10.62 4.68
CA ARG A 102 30.63 10.42 4.51
C ARG A 102 31.23 9.43 5.51
N ASN A 103 30.68 9.39 6.72
CA ASN A 103 31.18 8.53 7.81
C ASN A 103 30.36 7.23 7.95
N SER A 104 29.50 6.89 6.97
CA SER A 104 28.66 5.69 6.94
C SER A 104 27.89 5.44 8.24
N VAL A 105 27.39 6.52 8.83
CA VAL A 105 26.81 6.49 10.18
C VAL A 105 25.58 5.59 10.18
N LEU A 106 24.67 5.77 9.23
CA LEU A 106 23.39 5.05 9.21
C LEU A 106 23.57 3.57 8.89
N GLU A 107 24.53 3.21 8.04
CA GLU A 107 24.90 1.83 7.75
C GLU A 107 25.43 1.13 9.01
N ILE A 108 26.30 1.81 9.77
CA ILE A 108 26.80 1.31 11.05
C ILE A 108 25.64 1.15 12.04
N LEU A 109 24.73 2.12 12.15
CA LEU A 109 23.57 2.02 13.04
C LEU A 109 22.63 0.88 12.66
N MET A 110 22.31 0.72 11.37
CA MET A 110 21.46 -0.36 10.87
C MET A 110 22.08 -1.74 11.11
N SER A 111 23.41 -1.86 10.95
CA SER A 111 24.13 -3.09 11.27
C SER A 111 24.15 -3.37 12.79
N PHE A 112 24.35 -2.33 13.60
CA PHE A 112 24.36 -2.44 15.06
C PHE A 112 23.00 -2.84 15.60
N TYR A 113 21.90 -2.29 15.06
CA TYR A 113 20.53 -2.68 15.43
C TYR A 113 20.28 -4.18 15.27
N ALA A 114 20.78 -4.78 14.18
CA ALA A 114 20.65 -6.21 13.92
C ALA A 114 21.57 -7.08 14.79
N SER A 115 22.55 -6.47 15.48
CA SER A 115 23.47 -7.16 16.37
C SER A 115 22.77 -7.60 17.68
N PRO A 116 23.12 -8.77 18.24
CA PRO A 116 22.69 -9.15 19.58
C PRO A 116 23.22 -8.21 20.68
N LEU A 117 24.22 -7.36 20.37
CA LEU A 117 24.78 -6.37 21.28
C LEU A 117 23.93 -5.10 21.41
N SER A 118 22.88 -4.94 20.61
CA SER A 118 21.98 -3.78 20.69
C SER A 118 20.84 -4.06 21.67
N ASP A 119 20.82 -3.29 22.75
CA ASP A 119 19.74 -3.27 23.73
C ASP A 119 18.51 -2.51 23.21
N SER A 120 17.40 -2.62 23.92
CA SER A 120 16.10 -2.04 23.52
C SER A 120 16.16 -0.52 23.37
N GLU A 121 16.82 0.18 24.29
CA GLU A 121 16.99 1.65 24.24
C GLU A 121 17.79 2.08 23.00
N SER A 122 18.89 1.37 22.69
CA SER A 122 19.66 1.65 21.47
C SER A 122 18.82 1.41 20.21
N LYS A 123 18.04 0.32 20.15
CA LYS A 123 17.17 0.02 19.01
C LYS A 123 16.12 1.11 18.79
N GLU A 124 15.51 1.61 19.86
CA GLU A 124 14.55 2.70 19.79
C GLU A 124 15.18 3.99 19.26
N LEU A 125 16.35 4.38 19.80
CA LEU A 125 17.07 5.56 19.32
C LEU A 125 17.50 5.44 17.86
N ILE A 126 17.95 4.27 17.41
CA ILE A 126 18.32 4.04 16.00
C ILE A 126 17.10 4.26 15.09
N LEU A 127 15.93 3.74 15.45
CA LEU A 127 14.70 3.96 14.67
C LEU A 127 14.28 5.44 14.67
N LEU A 128 14.44 6.16 15.79
CA LEU A 128 14.20 7.60 15.85
C LEU A 128 15.18 8.40 14.98
N ILE A 129 16.46 8.02 14.96
CA ILE A 129 17.47 8.62 14.08
C ILE A 129 17.10 8.38 12.61
N LEU A 130 16.68 7.16 12.25
CA LEU A 130 16.22 6.85 10.89
C LEU A 130 14.98 7.66 10.50
N LYS A 131 13.97 7.75 11.38
CA LYS A 131 12.79 8.59 11.18
C LYS A 131 13.17 10.05 10.98
N LYS A 132 14.10 10.57 11.77
CA LYS A 132 14.60 11.95 11.61
C LYS A 132 15.38 12.13 10.30
N SER A 133 16.17 11.12 9.92
CA SER A 133 16.96 11.11 8.69
C SER A 133 16.10 11.22 7.44
N ILE A 134 14.97 10.51 7.39
CA ILE A 134 14.08 10.50 6.22
C ILE A 134 13.39 11.84 5.98
N LYS A 135 13.28 12.69 7.02
CA LYS A 135 12.76 14.06 6.86
C LYS A 135 13.73 14.98 6.11
N LEU A 136 14.99 14.61 6.01
CA LEU A 136 16.02 15.35 5.27
C LEU A 136 16.17 14.73 3.88
N HIS A 137 15.97 15.54 2.82
CA HIS A 137 15.86 15.01 1.46
C HIS A 137 17.12 14.26 1.02
N LYS A 138 18.30 14.84 1.26
CA LYS A 138 19.59 14.23 0.87
C LYS A 138 19.79 12.88 1.55
N MET A 139 19.40 12.79 2.82
CA MET A 139 19.58 11.58 3.61
C MET A 139 18.55 10.51 3.26
N ALA A 140 17.30 10.89 2.98
CA ALA A 140 16.27 9.98 2.51
C ALA A 140 16.67 9.29 1.20
N CYS A 141 17.17 10.07 0.22
CA CYS A 141 17.73 9.52 -1.01
C CYS A 141 18.89 8.56 -0.73
N TYR A 142 19.88 8.97 0.06
CA TYR A 142 21.03 8.12 0.37
C TYR A 142 20.63 6.79 1.03
N LEU A 143 19.73 6.82 2.02
CA LEU A 143 19.23 5.63 2.72
C LEU A 143 18.56 4.63 1.77
N VAL A 144 17.73 5.13 0.85
CA VAL A 144 16.98 4.29 -0.07
C VAL A 144 17.87 3.76 -1.20
N GLU A 145 18.75 4.60 -1.74
CA GLU A 145 19.56 4.29 -2.90
C GLU A 145 20.81 3.47 -2.57
N HIS A 146 21.42 3.68 -1.39
CA HIS A 146 22.72 3.12 -1.05
C HIS A 146 22.74 2.25 0.22
N CYS A 147 21.88 2.52 1.21
CA CYS A 147 21.92 1.78 2.48
C CYS A 147 21.01 0.52 2.53
N GLY A 148 20.24 0.26 1.47
CA GLY A 148 19.33 -0.89 1.43
C GLY A 148 18.19 -0.80 2.45
N LEU A 149 17.66 0.41 2.68
CA LEU A 149 16.63 0.68 3.69
C LEU A 149 15.44 -0.30 3.61
N PHE A 150 14.86 -0.51 2.43
CA PHE A 150 13.69 -1.39 2.27
C PHE A 150 14.00 -2.84 2.61
N SER A 151 15.14 -3.37 2.17
CA SER A 151 15.57 -4.73 2.51
C SER A 151 15.78 -4.89 4.02
N TRP A 152 16.40 -3.90 4.66
CA TRP A 152 16.60 -3.92 6.11
C TRP A 152 15.28 -3.86 6.87
N LEU A 153 14.37 -2.94 6.51
CA LEU A 153 13.04 -2.86 7.13
C LEU A 153 12.20 -4.12 6.90
N SER A 154 12.30 -4.73 5.72
CA SER A 154 11.63 -6.00 5.40
C SER A 154 12.11 -7.12 6.34
N SER A 155 13.42 -7.19 6.60
CA SER A 155 13.99 -8.15 7.56
C SER A 155 13.46 -7.95 8.99
N LEU A 156 13.22 -6.69 9.40
CA LEU A 156 12.60 -6.38 10.69
C LEU A 156 11.16 -6.87 10.76
N LEU A 157 10.35 -6.62 9.73
CA LEU A 157 8.98 -7.11 9.67
C LEU A 157 8.90 -8.64 9.72
N SER A 158 9.82 -9.33 9.02
CA SER A 158 9.91 -10.79 9.10
C SER A 158 10.18 -11.23 10.54
N SER A 159 11.07 -10.55 11.27
CA SER A 159 11.34 -10.88 12.67
C SER A 159 10.14 -10.65 13.59
N PHE A 160 9.35 -9.59 13.35
CA PHE A 160 8.12 -9.30 14.11
C PHE A 160 7.07 -10.38 13.90
N SER A 161 6.97 -10.92 12.68
CA SER A 161 6.01 -11.98 12.36
C SER A 161 6.26 -13.27 13.18
N GLY A 162 7.53 -13.60 13.47
CA GLY A 162 7.89 -14.77 14.29
C GLY A 162 7.75 -14.55 15.80
N MET A 163 7.89 -13.31 16.28
CA MET A 163 7.92 -12.96 17.71
C MET A 163 6.53 -12.66 18.31
N LEU A 164 5.48 -12.68 17.47
CA LEU A 164 4.07 -12.41 17.80
C LEU A 164 3.44 -13.31 18.90
N LEU A 165 4.17 -14.31 19.39
CA LEU A 165 3.75 -15.23 20.46
C LEU A 165 4.26 -14.82 21.86
N GLY A 166 5.10 -13.79 21.98
CA GLY A 166 5.77 -13.39 23.24
C GLY A 166 5.13 -12.22 24.03
N GLY A 167 5.70 -11.93 25.21
CA GLY A 167 5.24 -10.89 26.16
C GLY A 167 5.67 -9.45 25.84
N GLU A 168 6.62 -9.22 24.93
CA GLU A 168 7.17 -7.89 24.59
C GLU A 168 6.33 -7.13 23.54
N LYS A 169 5.00 -7.20 23.63
CA LYS A 169 4.10 -6.70 22.58
C LYS A 169 4.17 -5.19 22.38
N MET A 170 4.27 -4.43 23.48
CA MET A 170 4.24 -2.96 23.41
C MET A 170 5.48 -2.38 22.72
N PHE A 171 6.65 -2.97 22.97
CA PHE A 171 7.90 -2.56 22.34
C PHE A 171 7.89 -2.85 20.83
N LEU A 172 7.51 -4.06 20.43
CA LEU A 172 7.38 -4.42 19.01
C LEU A 172 6.38 -3.54 18.26
N MET A 173 5.28 -3.15 18.92
CA MET A 173 4.31 -2.24 18.35
C MET A 173 4.86 -0.85 18.13
N ALA A 174 5.59 -0.28 19.10
CA ALA A 174 6.23 1.02 18.93
C ALA A 174 7.23 1.01 17.76
N GLN A 175 8.04 -0.05 17.64
CA GLN A 175 8.97 -0.21 16.51
C GLN A 175 8.24 -0.30 15.17
N LEU A 176 7.19 -1.10 15.11
CA LEU A 176 6.40 -1.29 13.89
C LEU A 176 5.75 0.01 13.41
N ILE A 177 5.21 0.82 14.34
CA ILE A 177 4.65 2.13 14.01
C ILE A 177 5.71 3.00 13.35
N VAL A 178 6.91 3.09 13.95
CA VAL A 178 8.00 3.89 13.38
C VAL A 178 8.43 3.36 12.01
N VAL A 179 8.54 2.04 11.83
CA VAL A 179 8.89 1.42 10.54
C VAL A 179 7.86 1.77 9.45
N VAL A 180 6.57 1.70 9.77
CA VAL A 180 5.49 2.03 8.83
C VAL A 180 5.48 3.53 8.49
N GLU A 181 5.67 4.40 9.49
CA GLU A 181 5.77 5.85 9.28
C GLU A 181 6.96 6.21 8.39
N VAL A 182 8.14 5.65 8.68
CA VAL A 182 9.36 5.79 7.89
C VAL A 182 9.10 5.48 6.42
N VAL A 183 8.46 4.34 6.12
CA VAL A 183 8.18 3.96 4.73
C VAL A 183 7.14 4.87 4.10
N ASN A 184 6.11 5.28 4.84
CA ASN A 184 5.10 6.20 4.33
C ASN A 184 5.71 7.58 3.97
N ASP A 185 6.63 8.09 4.78
CA ASP A 185 7.37 9.34 4.50
C ASP A 185 8.25 9.19 3.24
N VAL A 186 8.94 8.06 3.09
CA VAL A 186 9.77 7.75 1.91
C VAL A 186 8.91 7.68 0.63
N ILE A 187 7.80 6.94 0.68
CA ILE A 187 6.88 6.77 -0.45
C ILE A 187 6.10 8.05 -0.76
N SER A 188 5.98 8.99 0.18
CA SER A 188 5.35 10.28 -0.10
C SER A 188 6.22 11.17 -1.01
N SER A 189 7.53 10.92 -1.08
CA SER A 189 8.47 11.67 -1.92
C SER A 189 8.37 11.27 -3.39
N ARG A 190 8.14 12.25 -4.28
CA ARG A 190 8.06 12.03 -5.73
C ARG A 190 9.36 11.47 -6.32
N ASN A 191 10.51 12.05 -5.95
CA ASN A 191 11.81 11.64 -6.49
C ASN A 191 12.11 10.18 -6.13
N ILE A 192 11.84 9.80 -4.88
CA ILE A 192 12.08 8.44 -4.40
C ILE A 192 11.10 7.47 -5.06
N ASN A 193 9.83 7.84 -5.24
CA ASN A 193 8.88 7.01 -5.98
C ASN A 193 9.33 6.72 -7.42
N GLU A 194 9.82 7.74 -8.13
CA GLU A 194 10.34 7.58 -9.49
C GLU A 194 11.58 6.66 -9.51
N TRP A 195 12.45 6.77 -8.50
CA TRP A 195 13.60 5.88 -8.35
C TRP A 195 13.18 4.44 -8.03
N LEU A 196 12.29 4.23 -7.05
CA LEU A 196 11.76 2.92 -6.67
C LEU A 196 11.11 2.22 -7.86
N GLN A 197 10.31 2.95 -8.64
CA GLN A 197 9.70 2.43 -9.85
C GLN A 197 10.74 1.85 -10.82
N ARG A 198 11.89 2.51 -10.98
CA ARG A 198 12.93 2.14 -11.95
C ARG A 198 13.90 1.08 -11.44
N HIS A 199 14.29 1.15 -10.17
CA HIS A 199 15.48 0.45 -9.69
C HIS A 199 15.22 -0.57 -8.57
N ALA A 200 14.17 -0.43 -7.76
CA ALA A 200 14.03 -1.22 -6.53
C ALA A 200 12.57 -1.52 -6.11
N LEU A 201 11.65 -1.65 -7.08
CA LEU A 201 10.26 -2.01 -6.76
C LEU A 201 10.19 -3.38 -6.07
N GLU A 202 11.10 -4.29 -6.41
CA GLU A 202 11.21 -5.63 -5.85
C GLU A 202 11.36 -5.57 -4.33
N GLN A 203 12.16 -4.62 -3.83
CA GLN A 203 12.36 -4.41 -2.38
C GLN A 203 11.09 -3.84 -1.72
N LEU A 204 10.42 -2.89 -2.38
CA LEU A 204 9.16 -2.32 -1.89
C LEU A 204 8.04 -3.38 -1.87
N VAL A 205 8.00 -4.24 -2.88
CA VAL A 205 7.03 -5.33 -3.00
C VAL A 205 7.28 -6.40 -1.94
N ASP A 206 8.54 -6.77 -1.71
CA ASP A 206 8.89 -7.68 -0.63
C ASP A 206 8.45 -7.13 0.73
N PHE A 207 8.76 -5.87 1.03
CA PHE A 207 8.31 -5.18 2.24
C PHE A 207 6.77 -5.17 2.36
N SER A 208 6.09 -4.83 1.26
CA SER A 208 4.61 -4.80 1.19
C SER A 208 4.00 -6.19 1.42
N SER A 209 4.66 -7.25 0.96
CA SER A 209 4.21 -8.63 1.18
C SER A 209 4.29 -9.03 2.65
N HIS A 210 5.33 -8.59 3.37
CA HIS A 210 5.46 -8.79 4.81
C HIS A 210 4.41 -8.00 5.59
N LEU A 211 4.14 -6.76 5.19
CA LEU A 211 3.04 -5.98 5.76
C LEU A 211 1.67 -6.61 5.51
N TYR A 212 1.43 -7.15 4.31
CA TYR A 212 0.22 -7.89 4.01
C TYR A 212 0.05 -9.11 4.93
N LYS A 213 1.11 -9.94 5.08
CA LYS A 213 1.08 -11.10 6.00
C LYS A 213 0.80 -10.67 7.43
N LEU A 214 1.37 -9.54 7.86
CA LEU A 214 1.14 -8.97 9.18
C LEU A 214 -0.29 -8.44 9.35
N LEU A 215 -0.87 -7.84 8.31
CA LEU A 215 -2.26 -7.37 8.32
C LEU A 215 -3.24 -8.54 8.49
N VAL A 216 -2.99 -9.66 7.80
CA VAL A 216 -3.87 -10.84 7.85
C VAL A 216 -3.64 -11.68 9.12
N GLY A 217 -2.38 -11.89 9.52
CA GLY A 217 -2.03 -12.74 10.67
C GLY A 217 -1.97 -12.02 12.02
N GLY A 218 -1.75 -10.71 12.04
CA GLY A 218 -1.51 -9.87 13.22
C GLY A 218 -2.77 -9.43 13.96
N MET A 219 -3.84 -10.24 13.95
CA MET A 219 -5.19 -9.86 14.39
C MET A 219 -5.25 -9.30 15.81
N LYS A 220 -4.42 -9.80 16.74
CA LYS A 220 -4.40 -9.36 18.14
C LYS A 220 -3.70 -8.02 18.33
N LEU A 221 -2.68 -7.70 17.53
CA LEU A 221 -1.89 -6.47 17.67
C LEU A 221 -2.57 -5.26 17.02
N MET A 222 -3.24 -5.50 15.89
CA MET A 222 -3.75 -4.42 15.03
C MET A 222 -5.13 -3.91 15.44
N ARG A 223 -5.91 -4.69 16.21
CA ARG A 223 -7.27 -4.33 16.63
C ARG A 223 -7.34 -2.99 17.37
N GLU A 224 -6.32 -2.68 18.17
CA GLU A 224 -6.30 -1.49 19.01
C GLU A 224 -5.73 -0.25 18.29
N ASN A 225 -5.12 -0.43 17.11
CA ASN A 225 -4.37 0.63 16.41
C ASN A 225 -4.89 0.86 14.98
N VAL A 226 -6.07 1.49 14.87
CA VAL A 226 -6.68 1.90 13.59
C VAL A 226 -5.73 2.69 12.68
N PRO A 227 -4.93 3.68 13.17
CA PRO A 227 -4.02 4.45 12.32
C PRO A 227 -2.92 3.59 11.67
N LEU A 228 -2.46 2.55 12.36
CA LEU A 228 -1.45 1.64 11.85
C LEU A 228 -2.00 0.79 10.70
N VAL A 229 -3.22 0.27 10.84
CA VAL A 229 -3.92 -0.46 9.76
C VAL A 229 -4.06 0.43 8.53
N ASN A 230 -4.48 1.69 8.71
CA ASN A 230 -4.60 2.64 7.60
C ASN A 230 -3.27 2.92 6.92
N SER A 231 -2.21 3.12 7.70
CA SER A 231 -0.87 3.36 7.16
C SER A 231 -0.35 2.15 6.36
N ILE A 232 -0.61 0.93 6.84
CA ILE A 232 -0.29 -0.31 6.10
C ILE A 232 -1.07 -0.37 4.78
N LEU A 233 -2.39 -0.11 4.80
CA LEU A 233 -3.21 -0.11 3.59
C LEU A 233 -2.76 0.96 2.60
N LEU A 234 -2.36 2.16 3.07
CA LEU A 234 -1.81 3.22 2.23
C LEU A 234 -0.48 2.85 1.57
N ILE A 235 0.40 2.15 2.29
CA ILE A 235 1.63 1.59 1.70
C ILE A 235 1.27 0.58 0.61
N LEU A 236 0.35 -0.36 0.87
CA LEU A 236 -0.10 -1.32 -0.14
C LEU A 236 -0.66 -0.63 -1.39
N ILE A 237 -1.54 0.38 -1.23
CA ILE A 237 -2.07 1.18 -2.34
C ILE A 237 -0.93 1.83 -3.11
N SER A 238 0.02 2.45 -2.42
CA SER A 238 1.12 3.18 -3.05
C SER A 238 2.07 2.25 -3.79
N THR A 239 2.40 1.10 -3.23
CA THR A 239 3.18 0.06 -3.91
C THR A 239 2.50 -0.41 -5.18
N MET A 240 1.18 -0.62 -5.15
CA MET A 240 0.41 -0.98 -6.34
C MET A 240 0.39 0.13 -7.38
N LYS A 241 0.22 1.40 -6.96
CA LYS A 241 0.30 2.57 -7.85
C LYS A 241 1.66 2.70 -8.53
N ILE A 242 2.76 2.51 -7.80
CA ILE A 242 4.12 2.57 -8.34
C ILE A 242 4.34 1.40 -9.31
N SER A 243 3.89 0.19 -8.94
CA SER A 243 3.94 -1.00 -9.79
C SER A 243 3.23 -0.78 -11.13
N GLN A 244 1.99 -0.28 -11.13
CA GLN A 244 1.19 -0.09 -12.35
C GLN A 244 1.81 0.87 -13.37
N LYS A 245 2.73 1.77 -12.96
CA LYS A 245 3.44 2.67 -13.89
C LYS A 245 4.54 1.98 -14.69
N ARG A 246 4.92 0.73 -14.38
CA ARG A 246 5.94 -0.03 -15.12
C ARG A 246 5.46 -0.50 -16.49
N LYS A 247 6.41 -0.72 -17.41
CA LYS A 247 6.16 -1.22 -18.77
C LYS A 247 5.61 -2.66 -18.76
N MET A 248 5.01 -3.08 -19.87
CA MET A 248 4.27 -4.34 -19.97
C MET A 248 5.05 -5.62 -19.60
N TYR A 249 6.35 -5.67 -19.92
CA TYR A 249 7.18 -6.87 -19.74
C TYR A 249 7.90 -6.94 -18.40
N GLN A 250 7.75 -5.91 -17.57
CA GLN A 250 8.35 -5.87 -16.24
C GLN A 250 7.38 -6.51 -15.23
N PRO A 251 7.88 -7.17 -14.17
CA PRO A 251 7.02 -7.76 -13.15
C PRO A 251 6.22 -6.69 -12.41
N HIS A 252 4.92 -6.94 -12.25
CA HIS A 252 3.98 -6.11 -11.50
C HIS A 252 3.62 -6.79 -10.18
N PHE A 253 3.40 -6.00 -9.14
CA PHE A 253 2.79 -6.46 -7.90
C PHE A 253 1.30 -6.74 -8.12
N THR A 254 0.91 -8.00 -7.99
CA THR A 254 -0.48 -8.47 -8.12
C THR A 254 -0.90 -9.24 -6.88
N LEU A 255 -2.13 -9.00 -6.45
CA LEU A 255 -2.77 -9.72 -5.36
C LEU A 255 -3.58 -10.89 -5.93
N SER A 256 -3.58 -12.03 -5.22
CA SER A 256 -4.37 -13.21 -5.61
C SER A 256 -5.83 -13.06 -5.18
N LEU A 257 -6.74 -13.82 -5.78
CA LEU A 257 -8.15 -13.78 -5.41
C LEU A 257 -8.39 -14.15 -3.93
N GLU A 258 -7.63 -15.12 -3.39
CA GLU A 258 -7.73 -15.47 -1.96
C GLU A 258 -7.28 -14.31 -1.07
N SER A 259 -6.31 -13.50 -1.52
CA SER A 259 -5.85 -12.34 -0.76
C SER A 259 -6.92 -11.25 -0.61
N PHE A 260 -7.84 -11.13 -1.57
CA PHE A 260 -8.98 -10.20 -1.44
C PHE A 260 -9.87 -10.60 -0.27
N PHE A 261 -10.24 -11.88 -0.17
CA PHE A 261 -11.07 -12.38 0.93
C PHE A 261 -10.36 -12.22 2.29
N GLN A 262 -9.05 -12.50 2.34
CA GLN A 262 -8.26 -12.35 3.57
C GLN A 262 -8.20 -10.88 4.04
N ILE A 263 -8.05 -9.93 3.11
CA ILE A 263 -8.08 -8.49 3.43
C ILE A 263 -9.45 -8.08 3.97
N CYS A 264 -10.53 -8.49 3.30
CA CYS A 264 -11.90 -8.17 3.75
C CYS A 264 -12.14 -8.69 5.18
N GLN A 265 -11.81 -9.96 5.43
CA GLN A 265 -11.97 -10.58 6.75
C GLN A 265 -11.11 -9.89 7.81
N ALA A 266 -9.85 -9.57 7.50
CA ALA A 266 -8.96 -8.91 8.45
C ALA A 266 -9.49 -7.51 8.82
N VAL A 267 -9.91 -6.72 7.83
CA VAL A 267 -10.38 -5.35 8.06
C VAL A 267 -11.71 -5.29 8.78
N ASP A 268 -12.64 -6.21 8.51
CA ASP A 268 -13.89 -6.32 9.28
C ASP A 268 -13.65 -6.61 10.76
N MET A 269 -12.60 -7.37 11.08
CA MET A 269 -12.21 -7.64 12.46
C MET A 269 -11.55 -6.43 13.15
N TYR A 270 -11.01 -5.48 12.38
CA TYR A 270 -10.40 -4.24 12.89
C TYR A 270 -11.36 -3.06 12.95
N ASN A 271 -12.48 -3.12 12.23
CA ASN A 271 -13.51 -2.10 12.27
C ASN A 271 -14.20 -2.08 13.64
N THR A 272 -13.79 -1.14 14.49
CA THR A 272 -14.63 -0.70 15.60
C THR A 272 -15.77 0.15 15.03
N ALA A 273 -16.95 0.13 15.65
CA ALA A 273 -18.22 0.69 15.13
C ALA A 273 -18.22 2.19 14.72
N ARG A 274 -17.09 2.90 14.82
CA ARG A 274 -16.92 4.33 14.58
C ARG A 274 -16.14 4.73 13.31
N SER A 275 -15.41 3.85 12.64
CA SER A 275 -14.58 4.23 11.47
C SER A 275 -14.77 3.31 10.27
N GLY A 276 -15.41 3.82 9.21
CA GLY A 276 -15.52 3.14 7.91
C GLY A 276 -14.30 3.31 7.01
N ALA A 277 -13.31 4.11 7.41
CA ALA A 277 -12.16 4.49 6.58
C ALA A 277 -11.27 3.29 6.18
N ASN A 278 -11.15 2.28 7.06
CA ASN A 278 -10.32 1.11 6.78
C ASN A 278 -10.92 0.26 5.65
N ALA A 279 -12.27 0.13 5.62
CA ALA A 279 -12.96 -0.63 4.59
C ALA A 279 -12.84 0.04 3.22
N GLU A 280 -12.89 1.37 3.17
CA GLU A 280 -12.62 2.14 1.96
C GLU A 280 -11.20 1.90 1.44
N LEU A 281 -10.18 2.07 2.30
CA LEU A 281 -8.78 1.86 1.91
C LEU A 281 -8.52 0.42 1.46
N ALA A 282 -9.10 -0.56 2.16
CA ALA A 282 -9.00 -1.97 1.79
C ALA A 282 -9.65 -2.25 0.43
N LEU A 283 -10.82 -1.68 0.16
CA LEU A 283 -11.46 -1.81 -1.13
C LEU A 283 -10.63 -1.10 -2.23
N LYS A 284 -10.00 0.05 -1.96
CA LYS A 284 -9.04 0.67 -2.88
C LYS A 284 -7.85 -0.24 -3.19
N VAL A 285 -7.30 -0.96 -2.20
CA VAL A 285 -6.24 -1.96 -2.42
C VAL A 285 -6.72 -3.04 -3.40
N ILE A 286 -7.91 -3.60 -3.17
CA ILE A 286 -8.48 -4.65 -4.04
C ILE A 286 -8.74 -4.11 -5.44
N LEU A 287 -9.34 -2.93 -5.58
CA LEU A 287 -9.63 -2.32 -6.87
C LEU A 287 -8.38 -1.86 -7.62
N MET A 288 -7.23 -1.72 -6.96
CA MET A 288 -5.94 -1.49 -7.63
C MET A 288 -5.34 -2.79 -8.19
N SER A 289 -5.81 -3.96 -7.77
CA SER A 289 -5.36 -5.23 -8.36
C SER A 289 -6.01 -5.46 -9.72
N SER A 290 -5.38 -6.28 -10.55
CA SER A 290 -5.99 -6.74 -11.80
C SER A 290 -7.29 -7.50 -11.53
N PRO A 291 -8.37 -7.22 -12.29
CA PRO A 291 -9.63 -7.98 -12.23
C PRO A 291 -9.39 -9.48 -12.29
N SER A 292 -10.05 -10.22 -11.39
CA SER A 292 -9.80 -11.65 -11.23
C SER A 292 -10.47 -12.47 -12.33
N ILE A 293 -9.70 -13.34 -12.97
CA ILE A 293 -10.16 -14.26 -14.01
C ILE A 293 -10.88 -15.48 -13.40
N ASP A 294 -10.46 -15.89 -12.20
CA ASP A 294 -10.98 -17.07 -11.49
C ASP A 294 -12.24 -16.77 -10.65
N ILE A 295 -12.89 -15.62 -10.84
CA ILE A 295 -14.06 -15.21 -10.02
C ILE A 295 -15.21 -16.23 -10.06
N PHE A 296 -15.29 -17.02 -11.14
CA PHE A 296 -16.28 -18.09 -11.32
C PHE A 296 -15.99 -19.36 -10.52
N ARG A 297 -14.75 -19.57 -10.07
CA ARG A 297 -14.32 -20.80 -9.37
C ARG A 297 -14.44 -20.69 -7.84
N VAL A 298 -14.90 -19.55 -7.34
CA VAL A 298 -15.01 -19.27 -5.90
C VAL A 298 -16.27 -19.89 -5.30
N ASN A 299 -16.19 -20.29 -4.03
CA ASN A 299 -17.35 -20.66 -3.23
C ASN A 299 -18.39 -19.52 -3.20
N GLN A 300 -19.64 -19.84 -3.57
CA GLN A 300 -20.78 -18.91 -3.59
C GLN A 300 -20.92 -18.07 -2.30
N VAL A 301 -20.70 -18.69 -1.13
CA VAL A 301 -20.84 -18.00 0.16
C VAL A 301 -19.71 -16.99 0.39
N LYS A 302 -18.48 -17.30 -0.06
CA LYS A 302 -17.35 -16.35 -0.01
C LYS A 302 -17.56 -15.20 -1.00
N LEU A 303 -18.09 -15.51 -2.18
CA LEU A 303 -18.35 -14.51 -3.21
C LEU A 303 -19.46 -13.54 -2.79
N SER A 304 -20.57 -14.06 -2.26
CA SER A 304 -21.69 -13.22 -1.81
C SER A 304 -21.31 -12.33 -0.63
N SER A 305 -20.55 -12.86 0.34
CA SER A 305 -20.09 -12.06 1.49
C SER A 305 -19.14 -10.94 1.05
N PHE A 306 -18.20 -11.23 0.16
CA PHE A 306 -17.29 -10.25 -0.42
C PHE A 306 -18.02 -9.15 -1.20
N LEU A 307 -18.95 -9.50 -2.08
CA LEU A 307 -19.68 -8.52 -2.88
C LEU A 307 -20.53 -7.60 -2.00
N THR A 308 -21.20 -8.15 -0.99
CA THR A 308 -22.00 -7.38 -0.04
C THR A 308 -21.13 -6.40 0.74
N TRP A 309 -19.96 -6.86 1.19
CA TRP A 309 -18.96 -6.05 1.86
C TRP A 309 -18.44 -4.92 0.96
N ALA A 310 -18.05 -5.25 -0.28
CA ALA A 310 -17.49 -4.31 -1.23
C ALA A 310 -18.50 -3.22 -1.64
N ILE A 311 -19.75 -3.62 -1.92
CA ILE A 311 -20.83 -2.69 -2.23
C ILE A 311 -21.09 -1.76 -1.02
N SER A 312 -21.15 -2.32 0.18
CA SER A 312 -21.37 -1.52 1.40
C SER A 312 -20.23 -0.53 1.67
N ALA A 313 -18.97 -0.93 1.44
CA ALA A 313 -17.82 -0.07 1.60
C ALA A 313 -17.78 1.04 0.53
N ALA A 314 -18.12 0.72 -0.72
CA ALA A 314 -18.21 1.69 -1.81
C ALA A 314 -19.28 2.76 -1.56
N LEU A 315 -20.49 2.34 -1.17
CA LEU A 315 -21.60 3.26 -0.91
C LEU A 315 -21.32 4.18 0.29
N LYS A 316 -20.72 3.65 1.35
CA LYS A 316 -20.33 4.46 2.52
C LYS A 316 -19.30 5.53 2.15
N SER A 317 -18.29 5.17 1.36
CA SER A 317 -17.25 6.10 0.90
C SER A 317 -17.84 7.23 0.05
N ASP A 318 -18.64 6.89 -0.97
CA ASP A 318 -19.24 7.89 -1.88
C ASP A 318 -20.23 8.81 -1.14
N SER A 319 -20.94 8.29 -0.11
CA SER A 319 -21.82 9.11 0.75
C SER A 319 -21.05 10.11 1.62
N GLY A 320 -19.88 9.75 2.15
CA GLY A 320 -19.04 10.64 2.96
C GLY A 320 -18.45 11.77 2.12
N GLN A 321 -18.00 11.46 0.90
CA GLN A 321 -17.43 12.42 -0.04
C GLN A 321 -18.44 13.49 -0.47
N MET A 322 -19.74 13.14 -0.56
CA MET A 322 -20.83 14.09 -0.83
C MET A 322 -21.09 15.10 0.31
N TYR A 323 -20.78 14.76 1.58
CA TYR A 323 -20.93 15.67 2.72
C TYR A 323 -19.74 16.63 2.84
N GLU A 324 -18.50 16.18 2.61
CA GLU A 324 -17.30 17.05 2.59
C GLU A 324 -17.33 18.05 1.42
N LEU A 325 -17.88 17.65 0.26
CA LEU A 325 -18.15 18.57 -0.85
C LEU A 325 -19.16 19.66 -0.44
N ARG A 326 -20.19 19.32 0.34
CA ARG A 326 -21.27 20.26 0.69
C ARG A 326 -20.83 21.37 1.64
N GLU A 327 -19.86 21.11 2.52
CA GLU A 327 -19.26 22.15 3.39
C GLU A 327 -18.24 23.03 2.65
N SER A 328 -17.50 22.48 1.69
CA SER A 328 -16.48 23.22 0.92
C SER A 328 -17.05 24.05 -0.25
N HIS A 329 -18.27 23.75 -0.72
CA HIS A 329 -18.88 24.41 -1.87
C HIS A 329 -19.56 25.76 -1.61
N LEU A 330 -19.54 26.31 -0.38
CA LEU A 330 -20.00 27.68 -0.16
C LEU A 330 -18.96 28.76 -0.53
N HIS A 331 -17.70 28.39 -0.84
CA HIS A 331 -16.66 29.38 -1.17
C HIS A 331 -15.87 29.18 -2.46
N LEU A 332 -16.13 28.15 -3.27
CA LEU A 332 -15.26 27.84 -4.43
C LEU A 332 -16.00 27.49 -5.71
N ARG A 333 -17.19 28.09 -5.96
CA ARG A 333 -17.97 27.82 -7.18
C ARG A 333 -17.48 28.54 -8.44
N ASN A 334 -16.44 29.37 -8.37
CA ASN A 334 -16.06 30.23 -9.51
C ASN A 334 -14.63 30.07 -10.09
N MET A 335 -13.79 29.11 -9.66
CA MET A 335 -12.35 29.20 -10.02
C MET A 335 -11.59 27.90 -10.38
N LEU A 336 -12.20 26.82 -10.87
CA LEU A 336 -11.44 25.69 -11.44
C LEU A 336 -12.23 24.93 -12.51
N GLU A 337 -11.89 25.15 -13.79
CA GLU A 337 -12.38 24.35 -14.93
C GLU A 337 -11.46 23.17 -15.31
N ASP A 338 -10.34 22.93 -14.61
CA ASP A 338 -9.32 21.95 -15.07
C ASP A 338 -8.81 20.96 -13.99
N ALA A 339 -9.66 20.48 -13.08
CA ALA A 339 -9.32 19.34 -12.22
C ALA A 339 -10.01 18.05 -12.73
N PRO A 340 -9.29 16.94 -12.98
CA PRO A 340 -9.93 15.70 -13.43
C PRO A 340 -10.83 15.18 -12.31
N PHE A 341 -12.13 15.07 -12.58
CA PHE A 341 -13.11 14.45 -11.68
C PHE A 341 -12.62 13.04 -11.29
N GLU A 342 -12.38 12.81 -10.00
CA GLU A 342 -12.08 11.47 -9.49
C GLU A 342 -13.32 10.59 -9.64
N GLU A 343 -13.19 9.49 -10.39
CA GLU A 343 -14.28 8.51 -10.54
C GLU A 343 -14.63 7.88 -9.18
N SER A 344 -15.93 7.80 -8.88
CA SER A 344 -16.45 7.30 -7.61
C SER A 344 -16.06 5.83 -7.36
N LEU A 345 -16.03 5.43 -6.10
CA LEU A 345 -15.57 4.09 -5.74
C LEU A 345 -16.57 3.02 -6.21
N THR A 346 -17.86 3.35 -6.22
CA THR A 346 -18.92 2.52 -6.81
C THR A 346 -18.73 2.31 -8.32
N SER A 347 -18.33 3.35 -9.06
CA SER A 347 -18.07 3.23 -10.51
C SER A 347 -16.82 2.37 -10.80
N LYS A 348 -15.76 2.54 -10.01
CA LYS A 348 -14.56 1.68 -10.09
C LYS A 348 -14.86 0.22 -9.78
N LEU A 349 -15.68 -0.06 -8.76
CA LEU A 349 -16.11 -1.41 -8.42
C LEU A 349 -16.92 -2.05 -9.56
N LEU A 350 -17.85 -1.31 -10.17
CA LEU A 350 -18.62 -1.78 -11.32
C LEU A 350 -17.71 -2.15 -12.49
N ARG A 351 -16.80 -1.25 -12.90
CA ARG A 351 -15.83 -1.50 -13.98
C ARG A 351 -14.95 -2.72 -13.68
N TRP A 352 -14.49 -2.86 -12.44
CA TRP A 352 -13.65 -3.97 -12.01
C TRP A 352 -14.38 -5.33 -12.08
N LEU A 353 -15.65 -5.38 -11.66
CA LEU A 353 -16.48 -6.59 -11.74
C LEU A 353 -16.82 -6.96 -13.18
N VAL A 354 -17.19 -5.97 -14.00
CA VAL A 354 -17.46 -6.16 -15.43
C VAL A 354 -16.23 -6.72 -16.15
N ALA A 355 -15.06 -6.15 -15.88
CA ALA A 355 -13.80 -6.65 -16.43
C ALA A 355 -13.48 -8.08 -15.95
N SER A 356 -13.69 -8.39 -14.67
CA SER A 356 -13.49 -9.74 -14.11
C SER A 356 -14.37 -10.78 -14.83
N VAL A 357 -15.62 -10.43 -15.12
CA VAL A 357 -16.57 -11.31 -15.83
C VAL A 357 -16.16 -11.53 -17.28
N ILE A 358 -15.83 -10.46 -18.01
CA ILE A 358 -15.42 -10.53 -19.42
C ILE A 358 -14.14 -11.36 -19.55
N LEU A 359 -13.11 -11.04 -18.76
CA LEU A 359 -11.85 -11.77 -18.77
C LEU A 359 -12.03 -13.22 -18.32
N GLY A 360 -12.76 -13.46 -17.22
CA GLY A 360 -13.04 -14.80 -16.72
C GLY A 360 -13.73 -15.70 -17.74
N LYS A 361 -14.65 -15.16 -18.55
CA LYS A 361 -15.32 -15.92 -19.63
C LYS A 361 -14.46 -16.11 -20.87
N LEU A 362 -13.61 -15.14 -21.21
CA LEU A 362 -12.67 -15.24 -22.35
C LEU A 362 -11.60 -16.30 -22.10
N PHE A 363 -11.01 -16.31 -20.90
CA PHE A 363 -9.95 -17.25 -20.52
C PHE A 363 -10.50 -18.56 -19.92
N GLY A 364 -11.73 -18.58 -19.40
CA GLY A 364 -12.39 -19.74 -18.79
C GLY A 364 -12.96 -20.76 -19.77
N LYS A 365 -12.84 -20.54 -21.10
CA LYS A 365 -13.27 -21.52 -22.12
C LYS A 365 -12.45 -22.83 -22.14
N LEU A 366 -11.54 -23.04 -21.20
CA LEU A 366 -10.74 -24.26 -21.13
C LEU A 366 -11.36 -25.39 -20.30
N ASP A 367 -12.32 -25.18 -19.37
CA ASP A 367 -13.03 -26.28 -18.68
C ASP A 367 -14.19 -25.77 -17.80
N ILE A 368 -15.41 -26.31 -18.00
CA ILE A 368 -16.43 -26.75 -17.00
C ILE A 368 -17.79 -26.97 -17.73
N PRO A 369 -18.42 -28.16 -17.60
CA PRO A 369 -19.74 -28.46 -18.19
C PRO A 369 -20.93 -28.08 -17.29
N GLY A 370 -21.97 -27.54 -17.95
CA GLY A 370 -23.41 -27.49 -17.59
C GLY A 370 -23.87 -27.39 -16.12
N SER A 371 -24.33 -26.20 -15.71
CA SER A 371 -25.30 -26.02 -14.62
C SER A 371 -26.65 -25.55 -15.18
N LYS A 372 -27.74 -26.28 -14.86
CA LYS A 372 -29.11 -25.91 -15.26
C LYS A 372 -29.62 -24.74 -14.42
N LEU A 373 -29.90 -23.60 -15.07
CA LEU A 373 -30.54 -22.44 -14.45
C LEU A 373 -32.01 -22.73 -14.10
N SER A 374 -32.42 -22.44 -12.86
CA SER A 374 -33.83 -22.47 -12.44
C SER A 374 -34.53 -21.15 -12.81
N LYS A 375 -35.74 -21.27 -13.39
CA LYS A 375 -36.53 -20.20 -14.04
C LYS A 375 -37.10 -19.09 -13.13
N SER A 376 -36.59 -18.82 -11.93
CA SER A 376 -37.25 -17.90 -10.97
C SER A 376 -36.70 -16.46 -10.96
N LEU A 377 -36.27 -15.92 -12.10
CA LEU A 377 -35.65 -14.57 -12.19
C LEU A 377 -36.64 -13.38 -12.19
N TYR A 378 -37.92 -13.55 -11.82
CA TYR A 378 -38.88 -12.43 -11.87
C TYR A 378 -39.59 -12.05 -10.57
N GLU A 379 -39.39 -12.80 -9.49
CA GLU A 379 -39.92 -12.45 -8.17
C GLU A 379 -38.87 -12.94 -7.17
N THR A 380 -37.85 -12.21 -6.74
CA THR A 380 -37.96 -11.01 -5.91
C THR A 380 -36.51 -10.52 -5.71
N LEU A 381 -36.09 -9.41 -6.34
CA LEU A 381 -34.75 -8.83 -6.04
C LEU A 381 -34.67 -8.37 -4.58
N ASN A 382 -35.80 -7.98 -3.99
CA ASN A 382 -35.90 -7.62 -2.57
C ASN A 382 -35.71 -8.79 -1.60
N SER A 383 -35.91 -10.06 -1.98
CA SER A 383 -35.67 -11.20 -1.09
C SER A 383 -34.19 -11.54 -1.00
N LEU A 384 -33.44 -11.39 -2.09
CA LEU A 384 -31.97 -11.46 -2.08
C LEU A 384 -31.38 -10.43 -1.10
N PHE A 385 -31.89 -9.19 -1.07
CA PHE A 385 -31.41 -8.14 -0.15
C PHE A 385 -31.84 -8.33 1.31
N GLN A 386 -33.01 -8.92 1.60
CA GLN A 386 -33.45 -9.21 2.97
C GLN A 386 -32.70 -10.41 3.59
N ASP A 387 -32.31 -11.42 2.80
CA ASP A 387 -31.52 -12.56 3.29
C ASP A 387 -30.05 -12.21 3.59
N PHE A 388 -29.53 -11.08 3.08
CA PHE A 388 -28.18 -10.59 3.45
C PHE A 388 -28.10 -10.07 4.89
N GLY A 389 -29.24 -9.76 5.54
CA GLY A 389 -29.28 -9.14 6.87
C GLY A 389 -29.51 -10.10 8.04
N ASN A 390 -29.92 -11.34 7.80
CA ASN A 390 -30.31 -12.26 8.88
C ASN A 390 -29.26 -13.34 9.15
N LYS A 391 -28.87 -13.45 10.43
CA LYS A 391 -27.95 -14.48 10.93
C LYS A 391 -28.44 -15.88 10.53
N CYS A 392 -27.51 -16.64 9.94
CA CYS A 392 -27.54 -18.08 9.73
C CYS A 392 -28.38 -18.83 10.77
N VAL A 393 -29.58 -19.28 10.38
CA VAL A 393 -30.16 -20.57 10.79
C VAL A 393 -31.09 -21.06 9.66
N GLU A 394 -30.83 -22.29 9.23
CA GLU A 394 -31.71 -23.26 8.54
C GLU A 394 -31.97 -23.20 7.02
N ASN A 395 -31.42 -24.25 6.37
CA ASN A 395 -32.02 -25.15 5.37
C ASN A 395 -33.17 -24.60 4.49
N ASN A 396 -32.89 -24.41 3.19
CA ASN A 396 -33.38 -25.31 2.14
C ASN A 396 -32.88 -24.93 0.74
N LYS A 397 -32.90 -25.92 -0.16
CA LYS A 397 -32.42 -25.95 -1.55
C LYS A 397 -32.91 -24.77 -2.42
N SER A 398 -32.08 -23.75 -2.61
CA SER A 398 -31.92 -23.01 -3.89
C SER A 398 -30.69 -22.10 -3.80
N ARG A 399 -29.48 -22.68 -3.91
CA ARG A 399 -28.25 -21.89 -3.90
C ARG A 399 -28.01 -21.33 -5.30
N PHE A 400 -28.09 -20.01 -5.43
CA PHE A 400 -27.81 -19.25 -6.66
C PHE A 400 -26.44 -19.59 -7.25
N ASP A 401 -26.34 -19.66 -8.58
CA ASP A 401 -25.07 -19.83 -9.28
C ASP A 401 -24.20 -18.57 -9.14
N CYS A 402 -22.87 -18.69 -9.11
CA CYS A 402 -21.95 -17.54 -9.04
C CYS A 402 -22.21 -16.52 -10.17
N LYS A 403 -22.70 -17.01 -11.33
CA LYS A 403 -23.12 -16.15 -12.45
C LYS A 403 -24.31 -15.24 -12.07
N GLU A 404 -25.30 -15.78 -11.36
CA GLU A 404 -26.50 -15.05 -10.93
C GLU A 404 -26.15 -14.02 -9.86
N ILE A 405 -25.30 -14.38 -8.91
CA ILE A 405 -24.81 -13.47 -7.85
C ILE A 405 -24.05 -12.29 -8.48
N LEU A 406 -23.16 -12.55 -9.44
CA LEU A 406 -22.42 -11.50 -10.16
C LEU A 406 -23.34 -10.61 -11.01
N ALA A 407 -24.31 -11.21 -11.72
CA ALA A 407 -25.26 -10.46 -12.54
C ALA A 407 -26.12 -9.52 -11.67
N ALA A 408 -26.61 -10.00 -10.52
CA ALA A 408 -27.36 -9.19 -9.58
C ALA A 408 -26.52 -8.02 -9.03
N ALA A 409 -25.27 -8.26 -8.64
CA ALA A 409 -24.37 -7.22 -8.14
C ALA A 409 -24.05 -6.16 -9.20
N ILE A 410 -23.74 -6.56 -10.43
CA ILE A 410 -23.47 -5.63 -11.56
C ILE A 410 -24.71 -4.79 -11.86
N PHE A 411 -25.88 -5.42 -11.92
CA PHE A 411 -27.14 -4.73 -12.18
C PHE A 411 -27.47 -3.71 -11.10
N TYR A 412 -27.29 -4.08 -9.82
CA TYR A 412 -27.51 -3.18 -8.68
C TYR A 412 -26.59 -1.96 -8.71
N LEU A 413 -25.29 -2.17 -8.93
CA LEU A 413 -24.31 -1.08 -9.04
C LEU A 413 -24.61 -0.15 -10.23
N GLN A 414 -25.04 -0.71 -11.37
CA GLN A 414 -25.46 0.07 -12.53
C GLN A 414 -26.73 0.90 -12.24
N GLN A 415 -27.68 0.35 -11.49
CA GLN A 415 -28.90 1.05 -11.12
C GLN A 415 -28.61 2.26 -10.21
N LEU A 416 -27.65 2.11 -9.29
CA LEU A 416 -27.22 3.18 -8.38
C LEU A 416 -26.53 4.35 -9.11
N LEU A 417 -25.71 4.05 -10.12
CA LEU A 417 -24.97 5.08 -10.87
C LEU A 417 -25.78 5.71 -12.01
N GLY A 418 -26.92 5.13 -12.38
CA GLY A 418 -27.78 5.59 -13.48
C GLY A 418 -27.20 5.32 -14.88
N LEU A 419 -27.86 5.83 -15.92
CA LEU A 419 -27.49 5.60 -17.34
C LEU A 419 -26.23 6.36 -17.81
N CYS A 420 -25.61 7.18 -16.95
CA CYS A 420 -24.55 8.14 -17.34
C CYS A 420 -23.11 7.59 -17.24
N CYS A 421 -22.90 6.31 -16.92
CA CYS A 421 -21.56 5.74 -16.83
C CYS A 421 -20.97 5.49 -18.22
N GLY A 422 -19.75 5.97 -18.46
CA GLY A 422 -18.98 5.76 -19.70
C GLY A 422 -18.61 4.29 -20.04
N GLY A 423 -19.21 3.30 -19.36
CA GLY A 423 -18.98 1.86 -19.51
C GLY A 423 -20.25 1.03 -19.77
N LEU A 424 -21.38 1.66 -20.12
CA LEU A 424 -22.65 0.95 -20.39
C LEU A 424 -22.51 -0.20 -21.42
N PRO A 425 -21.74 -0.06 -22.53
CA PRO A 425 -21.51 -1.18 -23.45
C PRO A 425 -20.83 -2.38 -22.77
N SER A 426 -19.82 -2.15 -21.95
CA SER A 426 -19.10 -3.21 -21.22
C SER A 426 -20.01 -3.90 -20.20
N VAL A 427 -20.85 -3.15 -19.50
CA VAL A 427 -21.85 -3.69 -18.55
C VAL A 427 -22.85 -4.58 -19.28
N ILE A 428 -23.39 -4.12 -20.41
CA ILE A 428 -24.31 -4.90 -21.24
C ILE A 428 -23.63 -6.17 -21.76
N SER A 429 -22.38 -6.07 -22.23
CA SER A 429 -21.60 -7.24 -22.65
C SER A 429 -21.41 -8.25 -21.52
N ALA A 430 -21.02 -7.81 -20.32
CA ALA A 430 -20.84 -8.70 -19.16
C ALA A 430 -22.16 -9.36 -18.74
N LEU A 431 -23.26 -8.61 -18.63
CA LEU A 431 -24.57 -9.16 -18.31
C LEU A 431 -25.05 -10.15 -19.38
N SER A 432 -24.77 -9.87 -20.66
CA SER A 432 -25.10 -10.80 -21.75
C SER A 432 -24.32 -12.12 -21.63
N LEU A 433 -23.03 -12.07 -21.25
CA LEU A 433 -22.20 -13.25 -21.03
C LEU A 433 -22.61 -14.08 -19.80
N LEU A 434 -23.19 -13.44 -18.78
CA LEU A 434 -23.65 -14.12 -17.57
C LEU A 434 -25.03 -14.75 -17.73
N LEU A 435 -25.97 -14.05 -18.38
CA LEU A 435 -27.38 -14.42 -18.45
C LEU A 435 -27.72 -15.28 -19.67
N LEU A 436 -26.96 -15.19 -20.76
CA LEU A 436 -27.28 -15.87 -22.04
C LEU A 436 -26.37 -17.08 -22.35
N SER A 437 -25.29 -17.33 -21.58
CA SER A 437 -24.33 -18.39 -21.91
C SER A 437 -24.89 -19.81 -21.85
N ASP A 438 -25.98 -20.03 -21.11
CA ASP A 438 -26.49 -21.39 -20.82
C ASP A 438 -27.77 -21.73 -21.63
N VAL A 439 -28.23 -20.81 -22.49
CA VAL A 439 -29.44 -21.00 -23.31
C VAL A 439 -29.17 -21.91 -24.53
N SER A 440 -27.90 -22.10 -24.93
CA SER A 440 -27.56 -22.92 -26.10
C SER A 440 -27.58 -24.44 -25.83
N GLU A 441 -27.35 -24.87 -24.59
CA GLU A 441 -27.20 -26.30 -24.26
C GLU A 441 -28.51 -27.03 -23.94
N SER A 442 -29.59 -26.34 -23.53
CA SER A 442 -30.74 -27.01 -22.88
C SER A 442 -32.10 -26.98 -23.60
N ALA A 443 -32.23 -26.37 -24.78
CA ALA A 443 -33.53 -26.26 -25.47
C ALA A 443 -33.58 -27.03 -26.80
N GLY A 444 -34.62 -27.86 -26.95
CA GLY A 444 -34.92 -28.67 -28.14
C GLY A 444 -34.99 -27.87 -29.45
N SER A 445 -34.67 -28.58 -30.54
CA SER A 445 -34.27 -28.09 -31.87
C SER A 445 -35.27 -27.23 -32.65
N ALA A 446 -36.52 -27.05 -32.22
CA ALA A 446 -37.53 -26.28 -32.95
C ALA A 446 -37.71 -24.82 -32.47
N PHE A 447 -37.31 -24.50 -31.22
CA PHE A 447 -37.42 -23.13 -30.66
C PHE A 447 -36.18 -22.25 -30.94
N LYS A 448 -35.17 -22.77 -31.66
CA LYS A 448 -33.85 -22.15 -31.85
C LYS A 448 -33.79 -21.05 -32.90
N LEU A 449 -34.69 -20.99 -33.89
CA LEU A 449 -34.48 -20.11 -35.06
C LEU A 449 -34.95 -18.66 -34.85
N GLY A 450 -36.07 -18.44 -34.15
CA GLY A 450 -36.66 -17.11 -33.94
C GLY A 450 -35.97 -16.26 -32.87
N ARG A 451 -35.41 -16.87 -31.83
CA ARG A 451 -34.69 -16.15 -30.75
C ARG A 451 -33.23 -15.86 -31.10
N ARG A 452 -32.59 -16.73 -31.89
CA ARG A 452 -31.17 -16.60 -32.30
C ARG A 452 -30.97 -15.46 -33.29
N THR A 453 -31.96 -15.20 -34.15
CA THR A 453 -31.96 -14.04 -35.08
C THR A 453 -32.16 -12.71 -34.34
N SER A 454 -33.07 -12.67 -33.36
CA SER A 454 -33.28 -11.47 -32.51
C SER A 454 -32.06 -11.19 -31.61
N LEU A 455 -31.49 -12.21 -30.96
CA LEU A 455 -30.27 -12.07 -30.16
C LEU A 455 -29.04 -11.72 -30.99
N ALA A 456 -28.85 -12.31 -32.17
CA ALA A 456 -27.76 -11.93 -33.08
C ALA A 456 -27.89 -10.47 -33.54
N SER A 457 -29.10 -9.98 -33.76
CA SER A 457 -29.35 -8.56 -34.09
C SER A 457 -29.02 -7.63 -32.92
N LEU A 458 -29.34 -8.04 -31.69
CA LEU A 458 -28.98 -7.30 -30.46
C LEU A 458 -27.46 -7.31 -30.22
N TRP A 459 -26.81 -8.46 -30.45
CA TRP A 459 -25.36 -8.61 -30.31
C TRP A 459 -24.59 -7.81 -31.36
N SER A 460 -25.14 -7.65 -32.56
CA SER A 460 -24.56 -6.77 -33.59
C SER A 460 -24.58 -5.29 -33.22
N ARG A 461 -25.40 -4.88 -32.23
CA ARG A 461 -25.51 -3.49 -31.75
C ARG A 461 -24.63 -3.21 -30.53
N ILE A 462 -24.16 -4.25 -29.83
CA ILE A 462 -23.27 -4.09 -28.68
C ILE A 462 -21.84 -3.86 -29.20
N HIS A 463 -21.26 -2.71 -28.85
CA HIS A 463 -19.88 -2.41 -29.21
C HIS A 463 -18.93 -3.28 -28.39
N CYS A 464 -17.84 -3.74 -28.99
CA CYS A 464 -16.87 -4.57 -28.28
C CYS A 464 -16.28 -3.79 -27.09
N PRO A 465 -16.35 -4.34 -25.87
CA PRO A 465 -15.77 -3.68 -24.71
C PRO A 465 -14.25 -3.56 -24.86
N ALA A 466 -13.68 -2.48 -24.33
CA ALA A 466 -12.23 -2.29 -24.34
C ALA A 466 -11.53 -3.43 -23.58
N GLU A 467 -12.18 -3.95 -22.54
CA GLU A 467 -11.77 -5.10 -21.72
C GLU A 467 -11.54 -6.40 -22.52
N ALA A 468 -12.15 -6.50 -23.70
CA ALA A 468 -12.06 -7.66 -24.56
C ALA A 468 -10.79 -7.68 -25.43
N ASN A 469 -10.07 -6.56 -25.49
CA ASN A 469 -8.80 -6.46 -26.21
C ASN A 469 -7.69 -7.17 -25.39
N PRO A 470 -6.92 -8.12 -25.96
CA PRO A 470 -5.80 -8.76 -25.26
C PRO A 470 -4.73 -7.79 -24.76
N CYS A 471 -4.60 -6.62 -25.38
CA CYS A 471 -3.69 -5.55 -24.97
C CYS A 471 -4.28 -4.65 -23.87
N TRP A 472 -5.55 -4.82 -23.51
CA TRP A 472 -6.18 -4.05 -22.45
C TRP A 472 -5.59 -4.38 -21.08
N ARG A 473 -5.36 -3.35 -20.27
CA ARG A 473 -4.94 -3.49 -18.89
C ARG A 473 -5.84 -2.67 -18.00
N TRP A 474 -6.16 -3.27 -16.85
CA TRP A 474 -6.79 -2.54 -15.78
C TRP A 474 -5.88 -1.42 -15.30
N LYS A 475 -6.39 -0.20 -15.36
CA LYS A 475 -5.79 0.98 -14.75
C LYS A 475 -6.88 1.64 -13.90
N CYS A 476 -6.73 1.49 -12.58
CA CYS A 476 -7.66 2.05 -11.60
C CYS A 476 -7.75 3.59 -11.65
N MET A 477 -6.73 4.25 -12.24
CA MET A 477 -6.59 5.71 -12.28
C MET A 477 -6.92 6.34 -13.65
N GLU A 478 -7.23 5.55 -14.69
CA GLU A 478 -7.62 6.09 -16.00
C GLU A 478 -9.15 6.21 -16.10
N ASN A 479 -9.63 7.46 -16.18
CA ASN A 479 -10.97 7.76 -16.68
C ASN A 479 -11.11 7.18 -18.09
N LEU A 480 -12.28 6.65 -18.42
CA LEU A 480 -12.68 6.27 -19.78
C LEU A 480 -12.78 7.54 -20.66
N ILE A 481 -11.66 8.21 -20.91
CA ILE A 481 -11.54 9.04 -22.10
C ILE A 481 -11.39 8.05 -23.23
N MET A 482 -12.46 7.95 -24.03
CA MET A 482 -12.52 7.25 -25.31
C MET A 482 -11.13 7.07 -25.93
N TYR A 483 -10.69 5.83 -26.11
CA TYR A 483 -9.72 5.52 -27.15
C TYR A 483 -10.39 5.80 -28.50
N SER A 484 -10.48 7.08 -28.90
CA SER A 484 -10.70 7.49 -30.27
C SER A 484 -9.35 7.45 -30.98
N GLY A 485 -8.92 6.26 -31.41
CA GLY A 485 -7.61 6.13 -32.03
C GLY A 485 -7.37 4.73 -32.56
N ARG A 486 -7.72 4.56 -33.84
CA ARG A 486 -7.25 3.53 -34.79
C ARG A 486 -6.15 2.62 -34.25
N ASP A 487 -6.55 1.48 -33.69
CA ASP A 487 -5.79 0.22 -33.74
C ASP A 487 -6.83 -0.91 -33.73
N LEU A 488 -7.49 -1.07 -34.88
CA LEU A 488 -8.29 -2.24 -35.21
C LEU A 488 -7.33 -3.43 -35.35
N ILE A 489 -7.09 -4.16 -34.27
CA ILE A 489 -6.53 -5.51 -34.35
C ILE A 489 -7.53 -6.46 -33.68
N ASP A 490 -8.14 -7.28 -34.53
CA ASP A 490 -9.00 -8.43 -34.29
C ASP A 490 -10.33 -8.25 -33.52
N ILE A 491 -11.22 -7.48 -34.16
CA ILE A 491 -12.70 -7.58 -34.01
C ILE A 491 -13.22 -9.00 -34.34
N GLY A 492 -12.40 -9.85 -34.98
CA GLY A 492 -12.75 -11.21 -35.37
C GLY A 492 -12.99 -12.17 -34.19
N TYR A 493 -12.18 -12.12 -33.13
CA TYR A 493 -12.20 -13.17 -32.09
C TYR A 493 -13.45 -13.08 -31.17
N LEU A 494 -13.93 -11.88 -30.84
CA LEU A 494 -15.20 -11.73 -30.12
C LEU A 494 -16.43 -11.90 -31.01
N LYS A 495 -16.39 -11.48 -32.28
CA LYS A 495 -17.46 -11.83 -33.23
C LYS A 495 -17.56 -13.34 -33.42
N MET A 496 -16.44 -14.07 -33.37
CA MET A 496 -16.42 -15.53 -33.41
C MET A 496 -16.99 -16.15 -32.11
N LEU A 497 -16.70 -15.57 -30.94
CA LEU A 497 -17.30 -15.98 -29.66
C LEU A 497 -18.80 -15.69 -29.56
N LEU A 498 -19.27 -14.62 -30.19
CA LEU A 498 -20.69 -14.25 -30.30
C LEU A 498 -21.40 -14.97 -31.47
N HIS A 499 -20.68 -15.48 -32.49
CA HIS A 499 -21.29 -16.26 -33.59
C HIS A 499 -21.22 -17.78 -33.43
N LEU A 500 -20.35 -18.33 -32.59
CA LEU A 500 -20.28 -19.77 -32.28
C LEU A 500 -21.19 -20.21 -31.12
N GLY A 501 -22.21 -19.41 -30.77
CA GLY A 501 -23.27 -19.75 -29.80
C GLY A 501 -24.51 -20.33 -30.45
#